data_AF-A0A932PBW3-F1
#
_entry.id   AF-A0A932PBW3-F1
#
_cell.length_a   1.000
_cell.length_b   1.000
_cell.length_c   1.000
_cell.angle_alpha   90.00
_cell.angle_beta   90.00
_cell.angle_gamma   90.00
#
_symmetry.space_group_name_H-M   'P 1'
#
loop_
_entity.id
_entity.type
_entity.pdbx_description
1 polymer ?
#
loop_
_entity_poly.entity_id
_entity_poly.type
_entity_poly.pdbx_seq_one_letter_code
_entity_poly.pdbx_strand_id
1 'polypeptide(L)'
;MPATKTAELEKALPIARAAVDLQPWNADHRNTLGLVYYRLARHKDAVAILEKNLSMDHVFAGYDFYILAMSYHHLGDAAKAKEFFDRWHDQHEARLPGQRASLRAFRAEANKLLSSK
;
A
#
# COMPACT_ATOMS: atom_id res chain seq x y z
N MET A 1 4.43 -23.89 -1.35
CA MET A 1 4.70 -23.66 -2.79
C MET A 1 4.44 -22.18 -3.10
N PRO A 2 5.47 -21.31 -3.19
CA PRO A 2 5.30 -19.86 -3.41
C PRO A 2 5.18 -19.43 -4.89
N ALA A 3 5.29 -20.34 -5.86
CA ALA A 3 5.34 -20.01 -7.30
C ALA A 3 4.02 -19.49 -7.90
N THR A 4 2.87 -19.82 -7.32
CA THR A 4 1.56 -19.44 -7.88
C THR A 4 1.26 -17.97 -7.64
N LYS A 5 1.54 -17.47 -6.43
CA LYS A 5 1.20 -16.10 -6.02
C LYS A 5 1.93 -15.05 -6.85
N THR A 6 3.20 -15.25 -7.17
CA THR A 6 3.96 -14.34 -8.04
C THR A 6 3.42 -14.37 -9.47
N ALA A 7 3.11 -15.55 -10.02
CA ALA A 7 2.55 -15.66 -11.37
C ALA A 7 1.18 -14.99 -11.51
N GLU A 8 0.35 -15.02 -10.47
CA GLU A 8 -0.93 -14.30 -10.43
C GLU A 8 -0.73 -12.79 -10.37
N LEU A 9 0.26 -12.30 -9.61
CA LEU A 9 0.58 -10.88 -9.52
C LEU A 9 1.11 -10.32 -10.85
N GLU A 10 1.94 -11.08 -11.56
CA GLU A 10 2.42 -10.69 -12.90
C GLU A 10 1.26 -10.59 -13.91
N LYS A 11 0.23 -11.43 -13.77
CA LYS A 11 -1.01 -11.31 -14.57
C LYS A 11 -1.88 -10.13 -14.13
N ALA A 12 -1.91 -9.81 -12.84
CA ALA A 12 -2.68 -8.70 -12.30
C ALA A 12 -2.10 -7.34 -12.69
N LEU A 13 -0.78 -7.24 -12.82
CA LEU A 13 -0.06 -6.01 -13.15
C LEU A 13 -0.59 -5.28 -14.40
N PRO A 14 -0.71 -5.91 -15.59
CA PRO A 14 -1.22 -5.22 -16.78
C PRO A 14 -2.68 -4.75 -16.61
N ILE A 15 -3.49 -5.51 -15.87
CA ILE A 15 -4.90 -5.14 -15.60
C ILE A 15 -4.97 -3.92 -14.69
N ALA A 16 -4.19 -3.92 -13.60
CA ALA A 16 -4.13 -2.80 -12.67
C ALA A 16 -3.57 -1.53 -13.33
N ARG A 17 -2.59 -1.68 -14.24
CA ARG A 17 -2.08 -0.57 -15.04
C ARG A 17 -3.15 0.01 -15.96
N ALA A 18 -3.86 -0.86 -16.71
CA ALA A 18 -4.93 -0.42 -17.59
C ALA A 18 -6.04 0.33 -16.83
N ALA A 19 -6.39 -0.10 -15.62
CA ALA A 19 -7.37 0.61 -14.78
C ALA A 19 -6.91 2.05 -14.44
N VAL A 20 -5.62 2.22 -14.11
CA VAL A 20 -5.05 3.55 -13.86
C VAL A 20 -4.96 4.38 -15.14
N ASP A 21 -4.62 3.77 -16.28
CA ASP A 21 -4.54 4.48 -17.56
C ASP A 21 -5.93 4.99 -18.02
N LEU A 22 -6.99 4.21 -17.75
CA LEU A 22 -8.38 4.58 -18.07
C LEU A 22 -8.94 5.65 -17.13
N GLN A 23 -8.59 5.60 -15.84
CA GLN A 23 -9.06 6.57 -14.85
C GLN A 23 -7.89 7.05 -13.98
N PRO A 24 -7.02 7.91 -14.52
CA PRO A 24 -5.80 8.32 -13.82
C PRO A 24 -6.09 9.08 -12.54
N TRP A 25 -7.27 9.67 -12.36
CA TRP A 25 -7.68 10.38 -11.14
C TRP A 25 -8.27 9.46 -10.06
N ASN A 26 -8.49 8.17 -10.33
CA ASN A 26 -9.10 7.26 -9.37
C ASN A 26 -8.06 6.71 -8.38
N ALA A 27 -8.11 7.18 -7.13
CA ALA A 27 -7.18 6.76 -6.07
C ALA A 27 -7.29 5.27 -5.73
N ASP A 28 -8.46 4.64 -5.85
CA ASP A 28 -8.65 3.22 -5.56
C ASP A 28 -7.96 2.33 -6.61
N HIS A 29 -7.94 2.76 -7.88
CA HIS A 29 -7.17 2.08 -8.92
C HIS A 29 -5.67 2.22 -8.70
N ARG A 30 -5.21 3.41 -8.30
CA ARG A 30 -3.81 3.64 -7.92
C ARG A 30 -3.41 2.81 -6.68
N ASN A 31 -4.29 2.68 -5.69
CA ASN A 31 -4.09 1.81 -4.52
C ASN A 31 -3.86 0.36 -4.96
N THR A 32 -4.74 -0.15 -5.83
CA THR A 32 -4.64 -1.52 -6.36
C THR A 32 -3.32 -1.73 -7.10
N LEU A 33 -2.92 -0.80 -7.96
CA LEU A 33 -1.64 -0.87 -8.68
C LEU A 33 -0.44 -0.80 -7.71
N GLY A 34 -0.49 0.07 -6.71
CA GLY A 34 0.56 0.18 -5.69
C GLY A 34 0.71 -1.10 -4.86
N LEU A 35 -0.40 -1.76 -4.52
CA LEU A 35 -0.38 -3.07 -3.86
C LEU A 35 0.29 -4.13 -4.74
N VAL A 36 -0.05 -4.19 -6.02
CA VAL A 36 0.57 -5.14 -6.96
C VAL A 36 2.08 -4.88 -7.07
N TYR A 37 2.49 -3.62 -7.21
CA TYR A 37 3.92 -3.28 -7.21
C TYR A 37 4.63 -3.70 -5.93
N TYR A 38 4.05 -3.42 -4.76
CA TYR A 38 4.63 -3.83 -3.48
C TYR A 38 4.80 -5.34 -3.39
N ARG A 39 3.78 -6.12 -3.78
CA ARG A 39 3.83 -7.58 -3.74
C ARG A 39 4.81 -8.20 -4.75
N LEU A 40 5.11 -7.48 -5.83
CA LEU A 40 6.16 -7.82 -6.81
C LEU A 40 7.55 -7.29 -6.43
N ALA A 41 7.74 -6.81 -5.19
CA ALA A 41 8.98 -6.19 -4.70
C ALA A 41 9.43 -4.94 -5.49
N ARG A 42 8.51 -4.31 -6.24
CA ARG A 42 8.73 -3.06 -6.98
C ARG A 42 8.44 -1.86 -6.08
N HIS A 43 9.18 -1.76 -4.98
CA HIS A 43 8.90 -0.80 -3.90
C HIS A 43 8.96 0.67 -4.35
N LYS A 44 9.89 1.02 -5.26
CA LYS A 44 9.98 2.38 -5.81
C LYS A 44 8.72 2.77 -6.60
N ASP A 45 8.19 1.83 -7.39
CA ASP A 45 6.99 2.06 -8.19
C ASP A 45 5.74 2.17 -7.30
N ALA A 46 5.68 1.35 -6.24
CA ALA A 46 4.62 1.43 -5.23
C ALA A 46 4.61 2.81 -4.54
N VAL A 47 5.78 3.33 -4.14
CA VAL A 47 5.86 4.69 -3.57
C VAL A 47 5.40 5.73 -4.58
N ALA A 48 5.95 5.73 -5.79
CA ALA A 48 5.66 6.74 -6.80
C ALA A 48 4.17 6.83 -7.20
N ILE A 49 3.44 5.69 -7.15
CA ILE A 49 2.01 5.69 -7.47
C ILE A 49 1.14 6.10 -6.28
N LEU A 50 1.48 5.65 -5.06
CA LEU A 50 0.66 5.86 -3.86
C LEU A 50 0.87 7.22 -3.20
N GLU A 51 2.02 7.86 -3.36
CA GLU A 51 2.22 9.23 -2.87
C GLU A 51 1.22 10.22 -3.49
N LYS A 52 0.75 9.93 -4.71
CA LYS A 52 -0.26 10.74 -5.40
C LYS A 52 -1.65 10.63 -4.77
N ASN A 53 -1.88 9.65 -3.90
CA ASN A 53 -3.15 9.47 -3.19
C ASN A 53 -3.17 10.20 -1.84
N LEU A 54 -2.02 10.62 -1.30
CA LEU A 54 -1.92 11.21 0.05
C LEU A 54 -2.71 12.51 0.23
N SER A 55 -3.03 13.21 -0.87
CA SER A 55 -3.87 14.42 -0.86
C SER A 55 -5.34 14.14 -1.16
N MET A 56 -5.76 12.87 -1.19
CA MET A 56 -7.11 12.46 -1.58
C MET A 56 -7.79 11.64 -0.49
N ASP A 57 -9.04 11.98 -0.18
CA ASP A 57 -9.92 11.09 0.58
C ASP A 57 -10.46 10.00 -0.35
N HIS A 58 -10.22 8.74 -0.02
CA HIS A 58 -10.77 7.60 -0.76
C HIS A 58 -10.94 6.37 0.13
N VAL A 59 -11.68 5.37 -0.38
CA VAL A 59 -12.13 4.22 0.41
C VAL A 59 -10.95 3.43 0.97
N PHE A 60 -9.85 3.33 0.24
CA PHE A 60 -8.70 2.50 0.61
C PHE A 60 -7.50 3.28 1.14
N ALA A 61 -7.66 4.55 1.56
CA ALA A 61 -6.55 5.39 2.01
C ALA A 61 -5.67 4.71 3.08
N GLY A 62 -6.27 3.94 3.99
CA GLY A 62 -5.52 3.21 5.01
C GLY A 62 -4.54 2.17 4.49
N TYR A 63 -4.85 1.53 3.35
CA TYR A 63 -3.94 0.58 2.72
C TYR A 63 -2.74 1.31 2.12
N ASP A 64 -2.92 2.53 1.60
CA ASP A 64 -1.82 3.33 1.04
C ASP A 64 -0.76 3.61 2.08
N PHE A 65 -1.16 4.04 3.28
CA PHE A 65 -0.22 4.30 4.37
C PHE A 65 0.59 3.07 4.78
N TYR A 66 -0.05 1.90 4.91
CA TYR A 66 0.68 0.67 5.24
C TYR A 66 1.60 0.22 4.11
N ILE A 67 1.15 0.29 2.85
CA ILE A 67 1.97 -0.10 1.70
C ILE A 67 3.16 0.86 1.55
N LEU A 68 2.97 2.17 1.76
CA LEU A 68 4.04 3.16 1.79
C LEU A 68 5.02 2.89 2.92
N ALA A 69 4.55 2.64 4.14
CA ALA A 69 5.40 2.32 5.28
C ALA A 69 6.30 1.10 5.01
N MET A 70 5.71 0.01 4.51
CA MET A 70 6.45 -1.22 4.18
C MET A 70 7.40 -1.01 2.99
N SER A 71 6.97 -0.28 1.97
CA SER A 71 7.81 0.02 0.80
C SER A 71 9.02 0.88 1.17
N TYR A 72 8.83 1.90 2.02
CA TYR A 72 9.92 2.73 2.51
C TYR A 72 10.90 1.94 3.38
N HIS A 73 10.42 1.01 4.21
CA HIS A 73 11.28 0.11 4.96
C HIS A 73 12.16 -0.74 4.02
N HIS A 74 11.59 -1.36 2.98
CA HIS A 74 12.37 -2.12 2.00
C HIS A 74 13.37 -1.27 1.19
N LEU A 75 13.13 0.04 1.08
CA LEU A 75 14.05 0.98 0.45
C LEU A 75 15.13 1.50 1.42
N GLY A 76 15.11 1.07 2.69
CA GLY A 76 16.06 1.50 3.72
C GLY A 76 15.73 2.84 4.37
N ASP A 77 14.60 3.46 4.05
CA ASP A 77 14.16 4.73 4.64
C ASP A 77 13.29 4.46 5.89
N ALA A 78 13.96 4.11 6.98
CA ALA A 78 13.29 3.80 8.25
C ALA A 78 12.51 4.99 8.82
N ALA A 79 12.95 6.22 8.56
CA ALA A 79 12.30 7.43 9.02
C ALA A 79 10.91 7.59 8.38
N LYS A 80 10.86 7.53 7.03
CA LYS A 80 9.57 7.57 6.32
C LYS A 80 8.71 6.34 6.60
N ALA A 81 9.31 5.16 6.74
CA ALA A 81 8.56 3.96 7.10
C ALA A 81 7.77 4.16 8.40
N LYS A 82 8.43 4.69 9.43
CA LYS A 82 7.80 5.01 10.71
C LYS A 82 6.75 6.11 10.58
N GLU A 83 7.08 7.20 9.86
CA GLU A 83 6.15 8.30 9.63
C GLU A 83 4.82 7.84 9.01
N PHE A 84 4.87 7.05 7.94
CA PHE A 84 3.64 6.57 7.27
C PHE A 84 2.87 5.55 8.10
N PHE A 85 3.57 4.72 8.89
CA PHE A 85 2.92 3.78 9.80
C PHE A 85 2.16 4.51 10.92
N ASP A 86 2.76 5.54 11.51
CA ASP A 86 2.17 6.31 12.60
C ASP A 86 1.08 7.27 12.12
N ARG A 87 1.29 7.92 10.96
CA ARG A 87 0.36 8.93 10.42
C ARG A 87 -1.06 8.37 10.19
N TRP A 88 -1.18 7.10 9.79
CA TRP A 88 -2.49 6.45 9.67
C TRP A 88 -3.18 6.27 11.03
N HIS A 89 -2.40 5.94 12.07
CA HIS A 89 -2.91 5.67 13.41
C HIS A 89 -3.50 6.94 14.05
N ASP A 90 -2.81 8.07 13.92
CA ASP A 90 -3.18 9.31 14.62
C ASP A 90 -4.38 10.05 13.98
N GLN A 91 -4.57 9.96 12.66
CA GLN A 91 -5.59 10.76 11.96
C GLN A 91 -6.90 10.02 11.64
N HIS A 92 -6.88 8.68 11.48
CA HIS A 92 -7.99 7.98 10.82
C HIS A 92 -8.54 6.74 11.56
N GLU A 93 -7.90 6.23 12.62
CA GLU A 93 -8.43 5.09 13.38
C GLU A 93 -9.82 5.38 14.00
N ALA A 94 -10.09 6.64 14.36
CA ALA A 94 -11.38 7.06 14.89
C ALA A 94 -12.49 7.18 13.84
N ARG A 95 -12.15 7.34 12.55
CA ARG A 95 -13.10 7.81 11.52
C ARG A 95 -13.86 6.69 10.80
N LEU A 96 -13.32 5.46 10.73
CA LEU A 96 -13.91 4.36 9.95
C LEU A 96 -13.85 3.00 10.68
N PRO A 97 -14.75 2.75 11.65
CA PRO A 97 -14.77 1.52 12.43
C PRO A 97 -14.87 0.25 11.57
N GLY A 98 -15.60 0.31 10.44
CA GLY A 98 -15.81 -0.82 9.53
C GLY A 98 -14.55 -1.29 8.80
N GLN A 99 -13.56 -0.40 8.60
CA GLN A 99 -12.32 -0.76 7.91
C GLN A 99 -11.26 -1.36 8.84
N ARG A 100 -11.48 -1.30 10.17
CA ARG A 100 -10.54 -1.81 11.18
C ARG A 100 -10.28 -3.30 11.05
N ALA A 101 -11.30 -4.08 10.68
CA ALA A 101 -11.17 -5.52 10.48
C ALA A 101 -10.35 -5.84 9.22
N SER A 102 -10.66 -5.17 8.10
CA SER A 102 -10.02 -5.43 6.81
C SER A 102 -8.56 -4.97 6.75
N LEU A 103 -8.20 -3.91 7.48
CA LEU A 103 -6.82 -3.42 7.58
C LEU A 103 -5.94 -4.20 8.56
N ARG A 104 -6.53 -5.05 9.41
CA ARG A 104 -5.79 -5.75 10.49
C ARG A 104 -4.62 -6.56 9.96
N ALA A 105 -4.80 -7.24 8.83
CA ALA A 105 -3.75 -8.04 8.21
C ALA A 105 -2.57 -7.17 7.74
N PHE A 106 -2.85 -6.05 7.06
CA PHE A 106 -1.84 -5.11 6.60
C PHE A 106 -1.10 -4.46 7.76
N ARG A 107 -1.82 -4.06 8.80
CA ARG A 107 -1.21 -3.53 10.01
C ARG A 107 -0.27 -4.53 10.68
N ALA A 108 -0.73 -5.78 10.84
CA ALA A 108 0.08 -6.82 11.47
C ALA A 108 1.34 -7.14 10.64
N GLU A 109 1.20 -7.18 9.32
CA GLU A 109 2.33 -7.34 8.39
C GLU A 109 3.32 -6.18 8.52
N ALA A 110 2.85 -4.93 8.42
CA ALA A 110 3.69 -3.75 8.53
C ALA A 110 4.38 -3.68 9.89
N ASN A 111 3.66 -3.95 10.99
CA ASN A 111 4.25 -3.96 12.32
C ASN A 111 5.35 -5.01 12.46
N LYS A 112 5.12 -6.22 11.93
CA LYS A 112 6.13 -7.29 11.95
C LYS A 112 7.37 -6.89 11.15
N LEU A 113 7.17 -6.30 9.97
CA LEU A 113 8.26 -5.89 9.09
C LEU A 113 9.08 -4.74 9.71
N LEU A 114 8.42 -3.69 10.19
CA LEU A 114 9.10 -2.53 10.77
C LEU A 114 9.78 -2.86 12.11
N SER A 115 9.39 -3.95 12.77
CA SER A 115 10.03 -4.44 14.00
C SER A 115 11.21 -5.39 13.75
N SER A 116 11.38 -5.91 12.52
CA SER A 116 12.56 -6.69 12.18
C SER A 116 13.75 -5.77 11.88
N LYS A 117 14.86 -6.00 12.58
CA LYS A 117 16.13 -5.27 12.42
C LYS A 117 16.78 -5.53 11.07
#